data_AF-A0A1K1P6P0-F1
#
_entry.id   AF-A0A1K1P6P0-F1
#
_cell.length_a   1.000
_cell.length_b   1.000
_cell.length_c   1.000
_cell.angle_alpha   90.00
_cell.angle_beta   90.00
_cell.angle_gamma   90.00
#
_symmetry.space_group_name_H-M   'P 1'
#
loop_
_entity.id
_entity.type
_entity.pdbx_description
1 polymer ?
#
loop_
_entity_poly.entity_id
_entity_poly.type
_entity_poly.pdbx_seq_one_letter_code
_entity_poly.pdbx_strand_id
1 'polypeptide(L)'
;MKRFVYRCSGLLLMSVLLSCAGSRKQVTARPEGLELGNVVTENWRNGAKPGSGTTIFIPVTSESDVLLDSVYYRGKGAKLEKVQRGNYLVYIGWFVHKPKQDIIMHADPKKEVGNRPPELPGPSPFELEDDEAVVSYVARGKTRYFKVSGITEEKTVVNPGRN
;
A
#
# COMPACT_ATOMS: atom_id res chain seq x y z
N MET A 1 -68.06 26.63 25.88
CA MET A 1 -67.92 26.73 24.41
C MET A 1 -66.45 26.88 24.07
N LYS A 2 -66.04 26.27 22.94
CA LYS A 2 -64.73 26.31 22.26
C LYS A 2 -63.62 25.40 22.81
N ARG A 3 -63.45 24.30 22.08
CA ARG A 3 -62.28 23.41 21.98
C ARG A 3 -61.12 24.19 21.34
N PHE A 4 -59.88 23.93 21.75
CA PHE A 4 -58.76 23.99 20.81
C PHE A 4 -57.76 22.88 21.13
N VAL A 5 -57.80 21.85 20.29
CA VAL A 5 -56.87 20.74 20.24
C VAL A 5 -55.60 21.24 19.56
N TYR A 6 -54.45 21.09 20.20
CA TYR A 6 -53.17 21.08 19.49
C TYR A 6 -52.47 19.74 19.79
N ARG A 7 -52.74 18.76 18.93
CA ARG A 7 -51.81 17.68 18.64
C ARG A 7 -50.89 18.17 17.53
N CYS A 8 -49.68 18.58 17.87
CA CYS A 8 -48.52 18.61 16.97
C CYS A 8 -47.33 18.18 17.84
N SER A 9 -47.07 16.88 17.99
CA SER A 9 -46.17 16.18 17.07
C SER A 9 -44.88 16.98 16.81
N GLY A 10 -44.23 17.44 17.89
CA GLY A 10 -42.88 18.01 17.84
C GLY A 10 -41.83 16.90 17.82
N LEU A 11 -41.62 16.34 16.63
CA LEU A 11 -40.42 15.66 16.14
C LEU A 11 -39.47 15.05 17.19
N LEU A 12 -39.69 13.75 17.38
CA LEU A 12 -38.68 12.75 17.67
C LEU A 12 -37.60 12.79 16.57
N LEU A 13 -36.59 13.66 16.71
CA LEU A 13 -35.47 13.74 15.77
C LEU A 13 -34.15 14.06 16.49
N MET A 14 -33.86 13.34 17.57
CA MET A 14 -32.46 13.08 17.94
C MET A 14 -31.95 11.98 16.99
N SER A 15 -31.66 12.41 15.77
CA SER A 15 -31.00 11.64 14.73
C SER A 15 -29.70 11.08 15.29
N VAL A 16 -29.65 9.76 15.37
CA VAL A 16 -28.51 8.94 15.72
C VAL A 16 -27.31 9.37 14.87
N LEU A 17 -26.30 9.98 15.49
CA LEU A 17 -24.97 10.10 14.91
C LEU A 17 -24.34 8.70 14.91
N LEU A 18 -24.77 7.85 13.97
CA LEU A 18 -24.00 6.67 13.58
C LEU A 18 -22.76 7.21 12.86
N SER A 19 -21.74 7.57 13.64
CA SER A 19 -20.39 7.73 13.11
C SER A 19 -20.02 6.37 12.53
N CYS A 20 -20.04 6.27 11.21
CA CYS A 20 -19.45 5.16 10.49
C CYS A 20 -17.94 5.27 10.71
N ALA A 21 -17.45 4.78 11.84
CA ALA A 21 -16.03 4.63 12.09
C ALA A 21 -15.53 3.59 11.11
N GLY A 22 -15.04 4.04 9.95
CA GLY A 22 -14.34 3.19 9.01
C GLY A 22 -13.26 2.44 9.78
N SER A 23 -13.26 1.12 9.68
CA SER A 23 -12.33 0.25 10.41
C SER A 23 -10.89 0.56 9.98
N ARG A 24 -10.23 1.48 10.69
CA ARG A 24 -8.82 1.82 10.45
C ARG A 24 -7.98 0.57 10.73
N LYS A 25 -7.22 0.13 9.72
CA LYS A 25 -6.29 -1.00 9.88
C LYS A 25 -5.28 -0.63 10.97
N GLN A 26 -5.30 -1.36 12.07
CA GLN A 26 -4.46 -1.06 13.22
C GLN A 26 -3.04 -1.62 12.99
N VAL A 27 -2.05 -0.74 13.04
CA VAL A 27 -0.63 -1.12 13.08
C VAL A 27 -0.29 -1.49 14.52
N THR A 28 0.22 -2.71 14.71
CA THR A 28 0.65 -3.23 16.00
C THR A 28 2.17 -3.26 16.10
N ALA A 29 2.68 -3.56 17.30
CA ALA A 29 4.09 -3.89 17.47
C ALA A 29 4.49 -5.06 16.55
N ARG A 30 5.77 -5.10 16.17
CA ARG A 30 6.36 -6.22 15.44
C ARG A 30 6.15 -7.52 16.24
N PRO A 31 5.80 -8.64 15.58
CA PRO A 31 5.63 -9.91 16.29
C PRO A 31 6.91 -10.33 17.01
N GLU A 32 6.75 -10.92 18.20
CA GLU A 32 7.86 -11.46 18.99
C GLU A 32 8.62 -12.54 18.21
N GLY A 33 9.94 -12.53 18.33
CA GLY A 33 10.81 -13.47 17.62
C GLY A 33 10.99 -13.19 16.13
N LEU A 34 10.40 -12.12 15.57
CA LEU A 34 10.71 -11.65 14.22
C LEU A 34 11.77 -10.55 14.27
N GLU A 35 12.96 -10.87 13.80
CA GLU A 35 14.03 -9.91 13.58
C GLU A 35 14.24 -9.70 12.08
N LEU A 36 14.33 -8.43 11.69
CA LEU A 36 14.59 -8.02 10.33
C LEU A 36 16.01 -7.49 10.23
N GLY A 37 16.67 -7.80 9.12
CA GLY A 37 17.90 -7.11 8.74
C GLY A 37 17.62 -5.71 8.21
N ASN A 38 18.65 -5.11 7.61
CA ASN A 38 18.51 -3.81 6.95
C ASN A 38 17.55 -3.93 5.77
N VAL A 39 16.42 -3.23 5.86
CA VAL A 39 15.44 -3.16 4.78
C VAL A 39 15.92 -2.13 3.77
N VAL A 40 16.09 -2.58 2.53
CA VAL A 40 16.63 -1.77 1.44
C VAL A 40 15.68 -1.74 0.27
N THR A 41 15.71 -0.65 -0.48
CA THR A 41 14.98 -0.51 -1.73
C THR A 41 15.93 -0.26 -2.88
N GLU A 42 15.68 -0.90 -4.01
CA GLU A 42 16.44 -0.70 -5.23
C GLU A 42 15.50 -0.20 -6.33
N ASN A 43 15.82 0.96 -6.89
CA ASN A 43 15.14 1.46 -8.07
C ASN A 43 15.71 0.76 -9.32
N TRP A 44 14.84 0.32 -10.21
CA TRP A 44 15.26 -0.27 -11.49
C TRP A 44 14.64 0.46 -12.66
N ARG A 45 15.39 0.48 -13.77
CA ARG A 45 14.91 0.95 -15.07
C ARG A 45 15.22 -0.10 -16.12
N ASN A 46 14.23 -0.41 -16.94
CA ASN A 46 14.42 -1.20 -18.14
C ASN A 46 15.07 -0.31 -19.20
N GLY A 47 16.26 -0.68 -19.66
CA GLY A 47 17.00 0.08 -20.68
C GLY A 47 16.42 -0.05 -22.10
N ALA A 48 15.71 -1.14 -22.38
CA ALA A 48 15.20 -1.47 -23.71
C ALA A 48 13.75 -1.04 -23.97
N LYS A 49 12.94 -0.89 -22.92
CA LYS A 49 11.51 -0.52 -23.00
C LYS A 49 11.15 0.48 -21.91
N PRO A 50 10.12 1.32 -22.10
CA PRO A 50 9.59 2.16 -21.03
C PRO A 50 9.07 1.27 -19.90
N GLY A 51 9.84 1.20 -18.82
CA GLY A 51 9.53 0.42 -17.64
C GLY A 51 10.48 0.79 -16.52
N SER A 52 9.94 1.10 -15.36
CA SER A 52 10.73 1.35 -14.16
C SER A 52 9.95 0.88 -12.95
N GLY A 53 10.62 0.77 -11.82
CA GLY A 53 9.98 0.42 -10.57
C GLY A 53 10.94 0.47 -9.42
N THR A 54 10.43 0.06 -8.27
CA THR A 54 11.17 -0.06 -7.02
C THR A 54 10.97 -1.46 -6.50
N THR A 55 12.05 -2.13 -6.13
CA THR A 55 12.01 -3.41 -5.43
C THR A 55 12.36 -3.16 -3.98
N ILE A 56 11.59 -3.70 -3.04
CA ILE A 56 11.91 -3.67 -1.61
C ILE A 56 12.39 -5.06 -1.18
N PHE A 57 13.49 -5.09 -0.42
CA PHE A 57 14.07 -6.29 0.14
C PHE A 57 13.96 -6.22 1.66
N ILE A 58 13.33 -7.24 2.25
CA ILE A 58 13.12 -7.35 3.69
C ILE A 58 13.82 -8.63 4.17
N PRO A 59 15.10 -8.57 4.55
CA PRO A 59 15.81 -9.71 5.10
C PRO A 59 15.24 -10.09 6.46
N VAL A 60 15.10 -11.38 6.73
CA VAL A 60 14.71 -11.90 8.04
C VAL A 60 15.93 -12.60 8.64
N THR A 61 16.35 -12.15 9.82
CA THR A 61 17.57 -12.64 10.49
C THR A 61 17.27 -13.66 11.59
N SER A 62 16.03 -13.70 12.07
CA SER A 62 15.55 -14.67 13.04
C SER A 62 14.99 -15.93 12.38
N GLU A 63 15.11 -17.08 13.03
CA GLU A 63 14.31 -18.28 12.73
C GLU A 63 12.87 -18.06 13.24
N SER A 64 12.04 -17.41 12.42
CA SER A 64 10.65 -17.06 12.75
C SER A 64 9.67 -17.77 11.82
N ASP A 65 8.62 -18.35 12.39
CA ASP A 65 7.49 -18.93 11.64
C ASP A 65 6.52 -17.86 11.10
N VAL A 66 6.80 -16.58 11.34
CA VAL A 66 5.96 -15.48 10.86
C VAL A 66 6.06 -15.36 9.34
N LEU A 67 4.93 -15.60 8.67
CA LEU A 67 4.81 -15.42 7.22
C LEU A 67 4.38 -14.00 6.89
N LEU A 68 5.28 -13.26 6.24
CA LEU A 68 4.99 -11.94 5.70
C LEU A 68 4.19 -12.08 4.41
N ASP A 69 3.16 -11.26 4.25
CA ASP A 69 2.16 -11.41 3.20
C ASP A 69 2.26 -10.31 2.15
N SER A 70 2.24 -9.06 2.58
CA SER A 70 2.21 -7.88 1.72
C SER A 70 2.97 -6.74 2.39
N VAL A 71 3.42 -5.78 1.59
CA VAL A 71 4.11 -4.57 2.03
C VAL A 71 3.46 -3.34 1.43
N TYR A 72 3.31 -2.31 2.23
CA TYR A 72 2.80 -0.99 1.86
C TYR A 72 3.93 0.01 2.00
N TYR A 73 4.34 0.62 0.90
CA TYR A 73 5.45 1.56 0.82
C TYR A 73 5.07 2.70 -0.14
N ARG A 74 5.31 3.95 0.26
CA ARG A 74 5.02 5.16 -0.54
C ARG A 74 3.64 5.17 -1.20
N GLY A 75 2.61 4.90 -0.40
CA GLY A 75 1.23 4.95 -0.87
C GLY A 75 0.78 3.75 -1.72
N LYS A 76 1.65 2.76 -1.99
CA LYS A 76 1.34 1.58 -2.81
C LYS A 76 1.48 0.30 -2.00
N GLY A 77 0.66 -0.70 -2.32
CA GLY A 77 0.77 -2.06 -1.78
C GLY A 77 1.36 -3.03 -2.80
N ALA A 78 2.19 -3.96 -2.34
CA ALA A 78 2.71 -5.08 -3.14
C ALA A 78 2.65 -6.38 -2.34
N LYS A 79 2.46 -7.51 -3.03
CA LYS A 79 2.59 -8.84 -2.43
C LYS A 79 4.06 -9.14 -2.18
N LEU A 80 4.37 -9.76 -1.05
CA LEU A 80 5.72 -10.23 -0.75
C LEU A 80 5.93 -11.65 -1.26
N GLU A 81 7.04 -11.90 -1.93
CA GLU A 81 7.53 -13.23 -2.28
C GLU A 81 8.63 -13.65 -1.32
N LYS A 82 8.49 -14.84 -0.74
CA LYS A 82 9.49 -15.44 0.15
C LYS A 82 10.58 -16.11 -0.68
N VAL A 83 11.81 -15.58 -0.61
CA VAL A 83 12.99 -16.17 -1.25
C VAL A 83 13.95 -16.68 -0.19
N GLN A 84 14.23 -17.99 -0.23
CA GLN A 84 15.17 -18.63 0.68
C GLN A 84 16.32 -19.30 -0.08
N ARG A 85 17.54 -19.04 0.37
CA ARG A 85 18.79 -19.58 -0.17
C ARG A 85 19.70 -19.99 0.99
N GLY A 86 19.66 -21.27 1.36
CA GLY A 86 20.32 -21.74 2.58
C GLY A 86 19.74 -21.02 3.81
N ASN A 87 20.63 -20.41 4.60
CA ASN A 87 20.26 -19.65 5.80
C ASN A 87 19.86 -18.19 5.49
N TYR A 88 19.95 -17.77 4.23
CA TYR A 88 19.54 -16.43 3.83
C TYR A 88 18.06 -16.42 3.45
N LEU A 89 17.27 -15.70 4.22
CA LEU A 89 15.83 -15.50 4.02
C LEU A 89 15.53 -14.04 3.74
N VAL A 90 14.89 -13.75 2.60
CA VAL A 90 14.46 -12.40 2.22
C VAL A 90 13.04 -12.44 1.65
N TYR A 91 12.24 -11.46 2.03
CA TYR A 91 10.96 -11.18 1.38
C TYR A 91 11.13 -10.04 0.38
N ILE A 92 10.65 -10.25 -0.85
CA ILE A 92 10.83 -9.30 -1.95
C ILE A 92 9.46 -8.78 -2.39
N GLY A 93 9.33 -7.46 -2.50
CA GLY A 93 8.13 -6.81 -3.05
C GLY A 93 8.49 -5.95 -4.26
N TRP A 94 7.68 -6.02 -5.32
CA TRP A 94 7.89 -5.23 -6.55
C TRP A 94 6.82 -4.16 -6.72
N PHE A 95 7.26 -2.92 -6.92
CA PHE A 95 6.43 -1.78 -7.25
C PHE A 95 6.74 -1.34 -8.69
N VAL A 96 5.87 -1.70 -9.64
CA VAL A 96 6.03 -1.25 -11.03
C VAL A 96 5.50 0.18 -11.17
N HIS A 97 6.33 1.07 -11.68
CA HIS A 97 5.91 2.41 -12.09
C HIS A 97 5.34 2.31 -13.50
N LYS A 98 4.01 2.44 -13.61
CA LYS A 98 3.38 2.63 -14.91
C LYS A 98 3.98 3.89 -15.53
N PRO A 99 4.43 3.86 -16.80
CA PRO A 99 4.80 5.09 -17.48
C PRO A 99 3.58 6.01 -17.44
N LYS A 100 3.80 7.30 -17.16
CA LYS A 100 2.74 8.30 -17.37
C LYS A 100 2.31 8.14 -18.83
N GLN A 101 1.05 7.79 -19.06
CA GLN A 101 0.51 7.84 -20.41
C GLN A 101 0.69 9.28 -20.88
N ASP A 102 1.31 9.48 -22.04
CA ASP A 102 1.33 10.80 -22.66
C ASP A 102 -0.12 11.20 -22.89
N ILE A 103 -0.58 12.20 -22.13
CA ILE A 103 -1.87 12.83 -22.37
C ILE A 103 -1.69 13.60 -23.67
N ILE A 104 -2.11 13.02 -24.79
CA ILE A 104 -2.17 13.73 -26.06
C ILE A 104 -3.32 14.73 -25.93
N MET A 105 -2.98 16.00 -25.67
CA MET A 105 -3.93 17.10 -25.65
C MET A 105 -4.27 17.46 -27.11
N HIS A 106 -5.38 16.93 -27.61
CA HIS A 106 -5.94 17.26 -28.91
C HIS A 106 -6.65 18.62 -28.84
N ALA A 107 -6.47 19.43 -29.89
CA ALA A 107 -7.21 20.69 -30.05
C ALA A 107 -8.72 20.48 -30.28
N ASP A 108 -9.14 19.26 -30.64
CA ASP A 108 -10.54 18.87 -30.83
C ASP A 108 -11.07 18.14 -29.57
N PRO A 109 -11.99 18.75 -28.80
CA PRO A 109 -12.54 18.17 -27.57
C PRO A 109 -13.20 16.80 -27.76
N LYS A 110 -13.66 16.47 -28.97
CA LYS A 110 -14.31 15.17 -29.25
C LYS A 110 -13.31 14.01 -29.27
N LYS A 111 -12.02 14.30 -29.46
CA LYS A 111 -10.94 13.30 -29.49
C LYS A 111 -10.38 12.99 -28.09
N GLU A 112 -10.75 13.77 -27.09
CA GLU A 112 -10.37 13.56 -25.67
C GLU A 112 -11.20 12.48 -24.97
N VAL A 113 -12.35 12.10 -25.54
CA VAL A 113 -13.34 11.18 -24.93
C VAL A 113 -12.78 9.75 -24.74
N GLY A 114 -11.60 9.44 -25.30
CA GLY A 114 -10.90 8.16 -25.15
C GLY A 114 -9.75 8.14 -24.13
N ASN A 115 -9.33 9.29 -23.58
CA ASN A 115 -8.25 9.36 -22.61
C ASN A 115 -8.73 8.79 -21.26
N ARG A 116 -8.34 7.55 -20.95
CA ARG A 116 -8.62 6.94 -19.65
C ARG A 116 -7.64 7.48 -18.61
N PRO A 117 -8.10 7.97 -17.45
CA PRO A 117 -7.19 8.36 -16.39
C PRO A 117 -6.33 7.15 -15.98
N PRO A 118 -5.03 7.36 -15.67
CA PRO A 118 -4.16 6.27 -15.29
C PRO A 118 -4.73 5.58 -14.05
N GLU A 119 -4.91 4.26 -14.13
CA GLU A 119 -5.27 3.43 -12.99
C GLU A 119 -4.13 3.46 -11.97
N LEU A 120 -4.25 4.35 -10.98
CA LEU A 120 -3.39 4.38 -9.81
C LEU A 120 -3.63 3.09 -9.01
N PRO A 121 -2.57 2.41 -8.52
CA PRO A 121 -2.74 1.42 -7.46
C PRO A 121 -3.55 2.09 -6.34
N GLY A 122 -4.59 1.41 -5.83
CA GLY A 122 -5.45 1.97 -4.80
C GLY A 122 -4.62 2.53 -3.64
N PRO A 123 -5.01 3.68 -3.05
CA PRO A 123 -4.21 4.36 -2.04
C PRO A 123 -3.95 3.43 -0.85
N SER A 124 -2.72 3.41 -0.37
CA SER A 124 -2.38 2.78 0.91
C SER A 124 -3.29 3.34 2.01
N PRO A 125 -3.85 2.49 2.89
CA PRO A 125 -4.64 2.95 4.04
C PRO A 125 -3.76 3.50 5.18
N PHE A 126 -2.45 3.61 4.95
CA PHE A 126 -1.46 4.05 5.92
C PHE A 126 -0.81 5.35 5.45
N GLU A 127 -0.77 6.34 6.34
CA GLU A 127 0.09 7.53 6.23
C GLU A 127 1.50 7.11 6.67
N LEU A 128 2.47 7.23 5.76
CA LEU A 128 3.84 6.76 5.93
C LEU A 128 4.81 7.83 5.41
N GLU A 129 5.91 8.03 6.14
CA GLU A 129 7.04 8.82 5.66
C GLU A 129 7.80 8.08 4.53
N ASP A 130 8.72 8.78 3.85
CA ASP A 130 9.43 8.24 2.67
C ASP A 130 10.34 7.03 2.97
N ASP A 131 10.80 6.90 4.21
CA ASP A 131 11.64 5.80 4.72
C ASP A 131 10.85 4.76 5.53
N GLU A 132 9.52 4.83 5.50
CA GLU A 132 8.64 3.93 6.24
C GLU A 132 7.85 2.99 5.34
N ALA A 133 7.66 1.76 5.83
CA ALA A 133 6.74 0.78 5.26
C ALA A 133 5.89 0.13 6.33
N VAL A 134 4.70 -0.33 5.93
CA VAL A 134 3.88 -1.24 6.75
C VAL A 134 3.90 -2.61 6.12
N VAL A 135 4.26 -3.61 6.89
CA VAL A 135 4.27 -5.00 6.46
C VAL A 135 3.09 -5.72 7.09
N SER A 136 2.32 -6.43 6.28
CA SER A 136 1.27 -7.31 6.76
C SER A 136 1.76 -8.74 6.89
N TYR A 137 1.28 -9.43 7.91
CA TYR A 137 1.59 -10.83 8.19
C TYR A 137 0.33 -11.54 8.69
N VAL A 138 0.32 -12.87 8.59
CA VAL A 138 -0.80 -13.68 9.09
C VAL A 138 -0.41 -14.27 10.45
N ALA A 139 -1.21 -13.98 11.48
CA ALA A 139 -1.07 -14.57 12.80
C ALA A 139 -2.41 -15.12 13.29
N ARG A 140 -2.46 -16.42 13.59
CA ARG A 140 -3.68 -17.12 14.04
C ARG A 140 -4.88 -16.89 13.09
N GLY A 141 -4.64 -16.94 11.79
CA GLY A 141 -5.66 -16.74 10.75
C GLY A 141 -6.14 -15.30 10.57
N LYS A 142 -5.54 -14.32 11.26
CA LYS A 142 -5.87 -12.90 11.12
C LYS A 142 -4.69 -12.14 10.51
N THR A 143 -4.98 -11.26 9.55
CA THR A 143 -3.99 -10.32 9.03
C THR A 143 -3.70 -9.25 10.08
N ARG A 144 -2.42 -9.07 10.37
CA ARG A 144 -1.89 -8.02 11.26
C ARG A 144 -0.87 -7.20 10.50
N TYR A 145 -0.55 -6.03 11.03
CA TYR A 145 0.30 -5.04 10.39
C TYR A 145 1.35 -4.55 11.38
N PHE A 146 2.60 -4.42 10.97
CA PHE A 146 3.64 -3.74 11.76
C PHE A 146 4.40 -2.75 10.88
N LYS A 147 4.97 -1.72 11.51
CA LYS A 147 5.74 -0.68 10.83
C LYS A 147 7.23 -1.06 10.78
N VAL A 148 7.87 -0.69 9.67
CA VAL A 148 9.31 -0.68 9.45
C VAL A 148 9.69 0.77 9.11
N SER A 149 10.75 1.28 9.73
CA SER A 149 11.29 2.63 9.50
C SER A 149 12.79 2.53 9.22
N GLY A 150 13.40 3.59 8.70
CA GLY A 150 14.83 3.60 8.35
C GLY A 150 15.15 2.77 7.11
N ILE A 151 14.21 2.68 6.16
CA ILE A 151 14.43 1.99 4.89
C ILE A 151 15.47 2.75 4.08
N THR A 152 16.54 2.07 3.67
CA THR A 152 17.61 2.70 2.89
C THR A 152 17.34 2.55 1.40
N GLU A 153 17.51 3.62 0.63
CA GLU A 153 17.51 3.56 -0.83
C GLU A 153 18.91 3.25 -1.36
N GLU A 154 19.02 2.16 -2.12
CA GLU A 154 20.21 1.82 -2.87
C GLU A 154 20.23 2.50 -4.25
N LYS A 155 21.40 2.45 -4.89
CA LYS A 155 21.61 3.06 -6.21
C LYS A 155 20.71 2.40 -7.25
N THR A 156 20.25 3.21 -8.20
CA THR A 156 19.41 2.71 -9.31
C THR A 156 20.19 1.75 -10.20
N VAL A 157 19.62 0.57 -10.46
CA VAL A 157 20.18 -0.42 -11.39
C VAL A 157 19.47 -0.30 -12.74
N VAL A 158 20.26 -0.12 -13.81
CA VAL A 158 19.73 -0.17 -15.19
C VAL A 158 19.86 -1.61 -15.66
N ASN A 159 18.73 -2.29 -15.84
CA ASN A 159 18.72 -3.63 -16.41
C ASN A 159 18.67 -3.49 -17.94
N PRO A 160 19.71 -3.91 -18.69
CA PRO A 160 19.76 -3.73 -20.15
C PRO A 160 18.69 -4.50 -20.91
N GLY A 161 17.89 -5.34 -20.25
CA GLY A 161 16.94 -6.23 -20.90
C GLY A 161 17.68 -7.38 -21.56
N ARG A 162 17.37 -8.62 -21.18
CA ARG A 162 17.83 -9.77 -21.98
C ARG A 162 17.00 -9.77 -23.26
N ASN A 163 17.69 -9.64 -24.41
CA ASN A 163 17.15 -9.99 -25.72
C ASN A 163 16.82 -11.48 -25.77
#